data_AF-A0AAE0LY13-F1
#
_entry.id   AF-A0AAE0LY13-F1
#
_cell.length_a   1.000
_cell.length_b   1.000
_cell.length_c   1.000
_cell.angle_alpha   90.00
_cell.angle_beta   90.00
_cell.angle_gamma   90.00
#
_symmetry.space_group_name_H-M   'P 1'
#
loop_
_entity.id
_entity.type
_entity.pdbx_description
1 polymer ?
#
loop_
_entity_poly.entity_id
_entity_poly.type
_entity_poly.pdbx_seq_one_letter_code
_entity_poly.pdbx_strand_id
1 'polypeptide(L)'
;MVADDVNPSVSSFSGFPMCVPRSANDTLCPLSNRPTVGTSTTPRRIFQAPDPLVMAPFLVGDFIVYRGFRTPANQIVAFEIIAWNVQITTTGAPTYIRIEETLVGVYTNDPNGEVAETRFVGYTSDPSVTVSISAVDINPCTGLTTDRAIAVAQQRPEAGGRNKWISRIDGTVPTVYTREYRAVASTGTVVTRNGIVAGQYVSPILEWIQPELLVPGSEPLIHEFSQFSHITKGVGPDEDGNIFGPLDPFPQSGVAVFDISTCSPATPTDPQTPQPHVDANIKIGTSGSTATVTDHLYVRSDDTFVLKGSQLNPSTVFANDTLTWRWSIVTAESAGTEANLSTFSRSADNKTATLKFASSAPTGDYLFRLEITSQSQNRTGTADVTITLFSGADTVTVQAVTWTSSQSGTIGVTCVSNYLVDSKVGMTVTYPGDGGVTTSAMAATPPGSGSWSFSTRRVSRPGTVTCQSLLGGQGTRTGTTAKKLRR
;
A
#
# COMPACT_ATOMS: atom_id res chain seq x y z
N MET A 1 0.80 -17.81 -10.74
CA MET A 1 0.11 -16.70 -11.45
C MET A 1 0.30 -15.48 -10.58
N VAL A 2 0.87 -14.40 -11.11
CA VAL A 2 1.09 -13.16 -10.34
C VAL A 2 0.14 -12.12 -10.91
N ALA A 3 -1.11 -12.18 -10.46
CA ALA A 3 -2.12 -11.17 -10.72
C ALA A 3 -2.45 -10.53 -9.38
N ASP A 4 -2.43 -9.19 -9.33
CA ASP A 4 -3.02 -8.46 -8.21
C ASP A 4 -4.54 -8.58 -8.34
N ASP A 5 -5.17 -9.18 -7.35
CA ASP A 5 -6.61 -9.43 -7.24
C ASP A 5 -7.41 -8.20 -6.76
N VAL A 6 -6.72 -7.19 -6.25
CA VAL A 6 -7.31 -5.97 -5.66
C VAL A 6 -7.33 -4.81 -6.67
N ASN A 7 -6.42 -4.82 -7.65
CA ASN A 7 -6.27 -3.78 -8.67
C ASN A 7 -6.96 -4.10 -10.00
N PRO A 8 -7.20 -3.08 -10.84
CA PRO A 8 -7.78 -3.32 -12.15
C PRO A 8 -6.78 -4.02 -13.08
N SER A 9 -7.02 -5.31 -13.33
CA SER A 9 -6.40 -6.09 -14.41
C SER A 9 -6.76 -5.57 -15.80
N VAL A 10 -7.84 -4.80 -15.91
CA VAL A 10 -8.31 -4.18 -17.15
C VAL A 10 -8.30 -2.66 -16.99
N SER A 11 -7.41 -1.97 -17.70
CA SER A 11 -7.14 -0.55 -17.46
C SER A 11 -6.84 0.25 -18.72
N SER A 12 -6.88 1.57 -18.59
CA SER A 12 -6.41 2.51 -19.61
C SER A 12 -4.92 2.79 -19.44
N PHE A 13 -4.32 3.57 -20.34
CA PHE A 13 -2.90 3.94 -20.27
C PHE A 13 -2.52 4.55 -18.91
N SER A 14 -3.39 5.37 -18.33
CA SER A 14 -3.19 6.02 -17.03
C SER A 14 -3.49 5.14 -15.81
N GLY A 15 -3.91 3.89 -16.01
CA GLY A 15 -4.33 2.97 -14.95
C GLY A 15 -5.81 3.06 -14.55
N PHE A 16 -6.57 4.01 -15.11
CA PHE A 16 -8.02 4.09 -14.85
C PHE A 16 -8.72 2.80 -15.28
N PRO A 17 -9.63 2.22 -14.48
CA PRO A 17 -10.21 0.91 -14.74
C PRO A 17 -11.14 0.94 -15.94
N MET A 18 -10.99 -0.04 -16.82
CA MET A 18 -11.73 -0.17 -18.07
C MET A 18 -12.53 -1.47 -18.08
N CYS A 19 -13.62 -1.52 -18.82
CA CYS A 19 -14.53 -2.66 -18.80
C CYS A 19 -15.08 -3.02 -20.18
N VAL A 20 -15.53 -4.27 -20.32
CA VAL A 20 -16.37 -4.69 -21.44
C VAL A 20 -17.82 -4.67 -20.94
N PRO A 21 -18.72 -3.87 -21.53
CA PRO A 21 -20.11 -3.80 -21.07
C PRO A 21 -20.80 -5.17 -21.13
N ARG A 22 -21.48 -5.55 -20.04
CA ARG A 22 -22.29 -6.79 -20.01
C ARG A 22 -23.61 -6.65 -20.75
N SER A 23 -24.08 -5.41 -20.91
CA SER A 23 -25.27 -5.04 -21.66
C SER A 23 -25.20 -3.56 -22.08
N ALA A 24 -26.15 -3.11 -22.90
CA ALA A 24 -26.23 -1.71 -23.31
C ALA A 24 -26.45 -0.72 -22.13
N ASN A 25 -27.02 -1.19 -21.01
CA ASN A 25 -27.36 -0.39 -19.84
C ASN A 25 -26.55 -0.80 -18.59
N ASP A 26 -25.29 -1.22 -18.78
CA ASP A 26 -24.45 -1.65 -17.66
C ASP A 26 -24.09 -0.46 -16.76
N THR A 27 -24.71 -0.40 -15.58
CA THR A 27 -24.50 0.68 -14.60
C THR A 27 -23.10 0.69 -14.00
N LEU A 28 -22.38 -0.44 -14.07
CA LEU A 28 -21.00 -0.58 -13.63
C LEU A 28 -19.98 -0.36 -14.76
N CYS A 29 -20.46 -0.18 -16.00
CA CYS A 29 -19.66 0.09 -17.18
C CYS A 29 -20.39 1.04 -18.16
N PRO A 30 -20.81 2.24 -17.70
CA PRO A 30 -21.73 3.06 -18.49
C PRO A 30 -21.02 3.77 -19.63
N LEU A 31 -21.66 3.80 -20.81
CA LEU A 31 -21.16 4.54 -21.98
C LEU A 31 -20.99 6.05 -21.71
N SER A 32 -21.74 6.61 -20.76
CA SER A 32 -21.60 8.01 -20.34
C SER A 32 -20.23 8.31 -19.72
N ASN A 33 -19.52 7.30 -19.19
CA ASN A 33 -18.16 7.46 -18.67
C ASN A 33 -17.08 7.41 -19.78
N ARG A 34 -17.52 7.36 -21.04
CA ARG A 34 -16.68 7.32 -22.23
C ARG A 34 -17.13 8.38 -23.24
N PRO A 35 -16.73 9.65 -23.06
CA PRO A 35 -17.18 10.76 -23.89
C PRO A 35 -16.70 10.63 -25.35
N THR A 36 -17.52 11.12 -26.27
CA THR A 36 -17.21 11.20 -27.71
C THR A 36 -16.70 12.59 -28.10
N VAL A 37 -16.11 12.71 -29.29
CA VAL A 37 -15.64 13.99 -29.82
C VAL A 37 -16.79 14.70 -30.56
N GLY A 38 -17.42 15.70 -29.92
CA GLY A 38 -18.50 16.48 -30.54
C GLY A 38 -19.74 15.62 -30.87
N THR A 39 -20.31 15.77 -32.06
CA THR A 39 -21.42 14.94 -32.56
C THR A 39 -20.95 13.66 -33.28
N SER A 40 -19.65 13.36 -33.24
CA SER A 40 -19.08 12.15 -33.85
C SER A 40 -19.30 10.91 -33.00
N THR A 41 -19.39 9.74 -33.63
CA THR A 41 -19.30 8.43 -32.97
C THR A 41 -17.87 8.04 -32.58
N THR A 42 -16.88 8.88 -32.92
CA THR A 42 -15.46 8.62 -32.61
C THR A 42 -15.18 8.83 -31.12
N PRO A 43 -14.63 7.83 -30.41
CA PRO A 43 -14.27 7.95 -29.00
C PRO A 43 -13.22 9.04 -28.77
N ARG A 44 -13.42 9.85 -27.71
CA ARG A 44 -12.34 10.71 -27.21
C ARG A 44 -11.31 9.81 -26.51
N ARG A 45 -10.03 10.00 -26.81
CA ARG A 45 -8.94 9.16 -26.29
C ARG A 45 -8.21 9.75 -25.08
N ILE A 46 -8.28 11.06 -24.91
CA ILE A 46 -7.69 11.79 -23.78
C ILE A 46 -8.78 12.64 -23.15
N PHE A 47 -9.19 12.32 -21.92
CA PHE A 47 -10.23 13.06 -21.21
C PHE A 47 -10.15 12.82 -19.69
N GLN A 48 -10.81 13.69 -18.93
CA GLN A 48 -11.03 13.49 -17.52
C GLN A 48 -12.31 12.67 -17.30
N ALA A 49 -12.24 11.64 -16.46
CA ALA A 49 -13.36 10.75 -16.16
C ALA A 49 -14.61 11.56 -15.72
N PRO A 50 -15.75 11.43 -16.42
CA PRO A 50 -17.01 12.01 -15.96
C PRO A 50 -17.42 11.52 -14.56
N ASP A 51 -17.24 10.23 -14.29
CA ASP A 51 -17.40 9.64 -12.95
C ASP A 51 -16.16 8.80 -12.61
N PRO A 52 -15.31 9.25 -11.67
CA PRO A 52 -14.08 8.56 -11.35
C PRO A 52 -14.30 7.31 -10.47
N LEU A 53 -15.51 7.04 -9.98
CA LEU A 53 -15.84 5.89 -9.13
C LEU A 53 -16.43 4.69 -9.90
N VAL A 54 -16.52 4.80 -11.24
CA VAL A 54 -17.05 3.75 -12.11
C VAL A 54 -16.08 3.50 -13.26
N MET A 55 -16.02 2.27 -13.73
CA MET A 55 -15.17 1.89 -14.88
C MET A 55 -15.63 2.59 -16.17
N ALA A 56 -14.72 2.71 -17.15
CA ALA A 56 -15.04 3.22 -18.48
C ALA A 56 -15.06 2.07 -19.51
N PRO A 57 -16.05 2.00 -20.42
CA PRO A 57 -16.10 0.94 -21.41
C PRO A 57 -15.00 1.07 -22.47
N PHE A 58 -14.47 -0.07 -22.91
CA PHE A 58 -13.76 -0.16 -24.19
C PHE A 58 -14.71 0.18 -25.33
N LEU A 59 -14.20 0.87 -26.35
CA LEU A 59 -14.92 1.12 -27.59
C LEU A 59 -14.13 0.59 -28.79
N VAL A 60 -14.85 0.36 -29.88
CA VAL A 60 -14.24 0.02 -31.17
C VAL A 60 -13.23 1.12 -31.54
N GLY A 61 -12.00 0.69 -31.88
CA GLY A 61 -10.88 1.59 -32.18
C GLY A 61 -9.92 1.83 -31.01
N ASP A 62 -10.19 1.27 -29.83
CA ASP A 62 -9.20 1.15 -28.76
C ASP A 62 -8.13 0.10 -29.14
N PHE A 63 -6.87 0.45 -28.93
CA PHE A 63 -5.71 -0.42 -29.19
C PHE A 63 -5.31 -1.05 -27.87
N ILE A 64 -5.51 -2.35 -27.76
CA ILE A 64 -5.25 -3.08 -26.53
C ILE A 64 -3.93 -3.85 -26.60
N VAL A 65 -3.23 -3.89 -25.48
CA VAL A 65 -2.18 -4.85 -25.17
C VAL A 65 -2.71 -5.76 -24.08
N TYR A 66 -2.43 -7.05 -24.13
CA TYR A 66 -2.88 -7.98 -23.10
C TYR A 66 -1.79 -8.98 -22.73
N ARG A 67 -1.89 -9.52 -21.51
CA ARG A 67 -1.11 -10.68 -21.05
C ARG A 67 -2.08 -11.76 -20.61
N GLY A 68 -1.80 -13.00 -21.00
CA GLY A 68 -2.67 -14.13 -20.77
C GLY A 68 -2.11 -15.42 -21.32
N PHE A 69 -2.85 -16.51 -21.12
CA PHE A 69 -2.56 -17.81 -21.73
C PHE A 69 -3.73 -18.26 -22.59
N ARG A 70 -3.43 -19.07 -23.60
CA ARG A 70 -4.44 -19.62 -24.53
C ARG A 70 -4.90 -20.98 -24.03
N THR A 71 -6.21 -21.15 -23.90
CA THR A 71 -6.81 -22.43 -23.53
C THR A 71 -6.86 -23.38 -24.73
N PRO A 72 -7.01 -24.70 -24.51
CA PRO A 72 -7.24 -25.65 -25.59
C PRO A 72 -8.46 -25.32 -26.46
N ALA A 73 -9.46 -24.64 -25.88
CA ALA A 73 -10.66 -24.17 -26.59
C ALA A 73 -10.42 -22.89 -27.43
N ASN A 74 -9.16 -22.49 -27.64
CA ASN A 74 -8.78 -21.30 -28.40
C ASN A 74 -9.30 -19.98 -27.79
N GLN A 75 -9.49 -19.93 -26.47
CA GLN A 75 -9.82 -18.70 -25.76
C GLN A 75 -8.56 -18.13 -25.09
N ILE A 76 -8.49 -16.81 -24.96
CA ILE A 76 -7.41 -16.16 -24.21
C ILE A 76 -7.95 -15.82 -22.82
N VAL A 77 -7.35 -16.42 -21.80
CA VAL A 77 -7.57 -16.02 -20.41
C VAL A 77 -6.57 -14.91 -20.12
N ALA A 78 -7.02 -13.67 -20.27
CA ALA A 78 -6.21 -12.50 -19.98
C ALA A 78 -6.27 -12.19 -18.49
N PHE A 79 -5.09 -12.05 -17.88
CA PHE A 79 -4.96 -11.53 -16.51
C PHE A 79 -4.54 -10.05 -16.51
N GLU A 80 -4.22 -9.49 -17.68
CA GLU A 80 -3.96 -8.06 -17.87
C GLU A 80 -4.44 -7.62 -19.26
N ILE A 81 -5.16 -6.50 -19.34
CA ILE A 81 -5.55 -5.83 -20.59
C ILE A 81 -5.40 -4.31 -20.40
N ILE A 82 -4.69 -3.67 -21.32
CA ILE A 82 -4.43 -2.22 -21.29
C ILE A 82 -4.90 -1.60 -22.61
N ALA A 83 -5.79 -0.60 -22.55
CA ALA A 83 -6.02 0.32 -23.67
C ALA A 83 -4.86 1.32 -23.79
N TRP A 84 -3.87 0.99 -24.62
CA TRP A 84 -2.61 1.74 -24.71
C TRP A 84 -2.76 3.15 -25.29
N ASN A 85 -3.76 3.34 -26.15
CA ASN A 85 -4.04 4.61 -26.82
C ASN A 85 -5.06 5.49 -26.07
N VAL A 86 -5.42 5.14 -24.84
CA VAL A 86 -6.49 5.78 -24.07
C VAL A 86 -5.94 6.29 -22.75
N GLN A 87 -6.03 7.59 -22.52
CA GLN A 87 -5.64 8.22 -21.27
C GLN A 87 -6.87 8.84 -20.60
N ILE A 88 -7.23 8.29 -19.43
CA ILE A 88 -8.34 8.79 -18.61
C ILE A 88 -7.76 9.40 -17.35
N THR A 89 -7.94 10.71 -17.16
CA THR A 89 -7.43 11.42 -15.99
C THR A 89 -8.48 11.56 -14.90
N THR A 90 -8.02 11.71 -13.67
CA THR A 90 -8.84 12.10 -12.51
C THR A 90 -8.23 13.34 -11.85
N THR A 91 -8.94 13.86 -10.85
CA THR A 91 -8.49 14.99 -10.03
C THR A 91 -8.81 14.68 -8.57
N GLY A 92 -7.80 14.61 -7.73
CA GLY A 92 -7.89 14.16 -6.34
C GLY A 92 -8.16 12.66 -6.20
N ALA A 93 -9.00 12.32 -5.21
CA ALA A 93 -9.38 10.95 -4.93
C ALA A 93 -10.68 10.57 -5.70
N PRO A 94 -10.74 9.42 -6.39
CA PRO A 94 -9.69 8.42 -6.50
C PRO A 94 -8.59 8.78 -7.51
N THR A 95 -7.37 8.35 -7.22
CA THR A 95 -6.29 8.27 -8.20
C THR A 95 -6.03 6.82 -8.53
N TYR A 96 -5.82 6.49 -9.81
CA TYR A 96 -5.46 5.15 -10.23
C TYR A 96 -3.98 5.08 -10.57
N ILE A 97 -3.35 3.96 -10.25
CA ILE A 97 -1.94 3.70 -10.48
C ILE A 97 -1.83 2.51 -11.43
N ARG A 98 -0.92 2.59 -12.40
CA ARG A 98 -0.46 1.44 -13.18
C ARG A 98 1.04 1.34 -13.05
N ILE A 99 1.56 0.14 -12.79
CA ILE A 99 3.01 -0.12 -12.84
C ILE A 99 3.30 -0.90 -14.11
N GLU A 100 4.26 -0.42 -14.89
CA GLU A 100 4.72 -1.07 -16.13
C GLU A 100 6.01 -1.86 -15.90
N GLU A 101 6.85 -1.40 -14.97
CA GLU A 101 8.18 -1.98 -14.70
C GLU A 101 8.44 -1.99 -13.20
N THR A 102 8.83 -3.17 -12.70
CA THR A 102 9.35 -3.40 -11.34
C THR A 102 10.58 -4.28 -11.45
N LEU A 103 11.75 -3.64 -11.47
CA LEU A 103 13.06 -4.29 -11.45
C LEU A 103 13.69 -4.11 -10.08
N VAL A 104 14.21 -5.18 -9.49
CA VAL A 104 14.82 -5.16 -8.17
C VAL A 104 16.27 -5.64 -8.25
N GLY A 105 17.21 -4.72 -8.02
CA GLY A 105 18.64 -5.05 -7.94
C GLY A 105 18.98 -5.66 -6.58
N VAL A 106 19.55 -6.87 -6.60
CA VAL A 106 19.89 -7.65 -5.41
C VAL A 106 21.30 -7.29 -4.94
N TYR A 107 21.43 -6.86 -3.69
CA TYR A 107 22.68 -6.39 -3.11
C TYR A 107 23.64 -7.53 -2.82
N THR A 108 24.92 -7.34 -3.16
CA THR A 108 26.04 -8.13 -2.64
C THR A 108 27.12 -7.22 -2.07
N ASN A 109 27.86 -7.74 -1.10
CA ASN A 109 29.06 -7.11 -0.56
C ASN A 109 30.35 -7.56 -1.27
N ASP A 110 30.25 -8.48 -2.25
CA ASP A 110 31.40 -8.94 -3.00
C ASP A 110 32.03 -7.78 -3.80
N PRO A 111 33.33 -7.47 -3.62
CA PRO A 111 33.99 -6.38 -4.32
C PRO A 111 34.06 -6.59 -5.85
N ASN A 112 33.87 -7.81 -6.34
CA ASN A 112 33.79 -8.16 -7.75
C ASN A 112 32.35 -8.13 -8.29
N GLY A 113 31.37 -7.76 -7.46
CA GLY A 113 29.96 -7.65 -7.83
C GLY A 113 29.54 -6.28 -8.34
N GLU A 114 28.92 -6.26 -9.52
CA GLU A 114 28.11 -5.15 -10.00
C GLU A 114 26.66 -5.36 -9.59
N VAL A 115 26.14 -4.44 -8.78
CA VAL A 115 24.74 -4.47 -8.36
C VAL A 115 23.90 -3.56 -9.25
N ALA A 116 22.84 -4.11 -9.82
CA ALA A 116 21.87 -3.36 -10.60
C ALA A 116 21.05 -2.38 -9.74
N GLU A 117 20.44 -1.38 -10.37
CA GLU A 117 19.52 -0.49 -9.65
C GLU A 117 18.15 -1.13 -9.48
N THR A 118 17.49 -0.83 -8.36
CA THR A 118 16.06 -1.10 -8.23
C THR A 118 15.30 0.05 -8.89
N ARG A 119 14.38 -0.28 -9.80
CA ARG A 119 13.61 0.69 -10.60
C ARG A 119 12.14 0.33 -10.64
N PHE A 120 11.33 1.34 -10.39
CA PHE A 120 9.88 1.30 -10.59
C PHE A 120 9.46 2.34 -11.62
N VAL A 121 8.66 1.94 -12.59
CA VAL A 121 8.06 2.84 -13.58
C VAL A 121 6.57 2.60 -13.64
N GLY A 122 5.81 3.69 -13.55
CA GLY A 122 4.37 3.62 -13.64
C GLY A 122 3.73 4.91 -14.12
N TYR A 123 2.41 4.92 -14.10
CA TYR A 123 1.57 6.04 -14.49
C TYR A 123 0.49 6.26 -13.43
N THR A 124 -0.06 7.47 -13.42
CA THR A 124 -1.19 7.85 -12.57
C THR A 124 -2.31 8.49 -13.36
N SER A 125 -3.56 8.35 -12.92
CA SER A 125 -4.67 9.11 -13.51
C SER A 125 -4.65 10.58 -13.11
N ASP A 126 -3.98 10.95 -12.02
CA ASP A 126 -3.85 12.34 -11.56
C ASP A 126 -2.37 12.78 -11.55
N PRO A 127 -1.98 13.80 -12.34
CA PRO A 127 -0.60 14.29 -12.39
C PRO A 127 -0.13 15.02 -11.12
N SER A 128 -1.05 15.40 -10.23
CA SER A 128 -0.74 16.22 -9.06
C SER A 128 -0.30 15.42 -7.84
N VAL A 129 -0.38 14.08 -7.88
CA VAL A 129 -0.09 13.22 -6.74
C VAL A 129 1.36 12.76 -6.69
N THR A 130 1.86 12.53 -5.48
CA THR A 130 3.04 11.68 -5.26
C THR A 130 2.63 10.23 -5.05
N VAL A 131 3.56 9.31 -5.32
CA VAL A 131 3.39 7.87 -5.11
C VAL A 131 4.47 7.40 -4.13
N SER A 132 4.10 6.86 -2.97
CA SER A 132 5.03 6.15 -2.09
C SER A 132 5.14 4.70 -2.51
N ILE A 133 6.31 4.09 -2.32
CA ILE A 133 6.55 2.68 -2.62
C ILE A 133 7.04 2.00 -1.34
N SER A 134 6.41 0.87 -1.01
CA SER A 134 6.72 0.05 0.16
C SER A 134 6.95 -1.40 -0.25
N ALA A 135 7.86 -2.09 0.45
CA ALA A 135 7.97 -3.54 0.44
C ALA A 135 6.85 -4.13 1.32
N VAL A 136 6.11 -5.11 0.80
CA VAL A 136 5.08 -5.82 1.56
C VAL A 136 5.75 -7.00 2.27
N ASP A 137 6.09 -6.85 3.54
CA ASP A 137 6.66 -7.92 4.35
C ASP A 137 5.53 -8.80 4.92
N ILE A 138 5.67 -10.13 4.85
CA ILE A 138 4.64 -11.10 5.27
C ILE A 138 5.12 -11.86 6.50
N ASN A 139 4.27 -11.97 7.53
CA ASN A 139 4.50 -12.88 8.64
C ASN A 139 4.07 -14.30 8.24
N PRO A 140 4.99 -15.29 8.19
CA PRO A 140 4.66 -16.64 7.72
C PRO A 140 3.70 -17.41 8.63
N CYS A 141 3.57 -17.05 9.90
CA CYS A 141 2.67 -17.74 10.83
C CYS A 141 1.26 -17.17 10.84
N THR A 142 1.07 -15.90 10.48
CA THR A 142 -0.23 -15.22 10.61
C THR A 142 -0.79 -14.69 9.30
N GLY A 143 0.02 -14.61 8.24
CA GLY A 143 -0.39 -14.07 6.93
C GLY A 143 -0.50 -12.55 6.93
N LEU A 144 -0.29 -11.91 8.09
CA LEU A 144 -0.36 -10.47 8.21
C LEU A 144 0.76 -9.82 7.39
N THR A 145 0.35 -8.80 6.64
CA THR A 145 1.25 -8.03 5.79
C THR A 145 1.56 -6.69 6.47
N THR A 146 2.82 -6.30 6.44
CA THR A 146 3.29 -5.00 6.93
C THR A 146 4.03 -4.27 5.82
N ASP A 147 3.74 -2.99 5.63
CA ASP A 147 4.40 -2.19 4.61
C ASP A 147 5.64 -1.49 5.17
N ARG A 148 6.79 -1.74 4.54
CA ARG A 148 8.05 -1.05 4.84
C ARG A 148 8.40 -0.09 3.72
N ALA A 149 8.45 1.22 4.00
CA ALA A 149 8.74 2.21 2.96
C ALA A 149 10.16 2.01 2.38
N ILE A 150 10.26 2.05 1.06
CA ILE A 150 11.53 1.93 0.34
C ILE A 150 11.86 3.15 -0.51
N ALA A 151 10.84 3.85 -1.02
CA ALA A 151 11.04 5.00 -1.87
C ALA A 151 9.80 5.87 -2.03
N VAL A 152 10.01 7.04 -2.65
CA VAL A 152 8.96 7.87 -3.23
C VAL A 152 9.22 7.95 -4.74
N ALA A 153 8.16 7.84 -5.52
CA ALA A 153 8.16 7.96 -6.96
C ALA A 153 7.93 9.40 -7.40
N GLN A 154 8.65 9.79 -8.45
CA GLN A 154 8.69 11.17 -8.91
C GLN A 154 7.87 11.30 -10.17
N GLN A 155 6.92 12.24 -10.19
CA GLN A 155 6.22 12.60 -11.42
C GLN A 155 7.23 13.12 -12.44
N ARG A 156 7.28 12.47 -13.59
CA ARG A 156 8.09 12.82 -14.74
C ARG A 156 7.13 13.12 -15.88
N PRO A 157 6.56 14.35 -15.92
CA PRO A 157 5.73 14.76 -17.05
C PRO A 157 6.56 14.68 -18.33
N GLU A 158 6.27 13.67 -19.16
CA GLU A 158 6.91 13.51 -20.47
C GLU A 158 6.18 14.38 -21.50
N ALA A 159 6.88 14.71 -22.59
CA ALA A 159 6.25 15.31 -23.76
C ALA A 159 5.05 14.45 -24.19
N GLY A 160 3.87 15.08 -24.28
CA GLY A 160 2.60 14.42 -24.57
C GLY A 160 1.65 14.24 -23.37
N GLY A 161 1.98 14.74 -22.18
CA GLY A 161 1.04 14.78 -21.04
C GLY A 161 0.85 13.42 -20.35
N ARG A 162 1.83 12.52 -20.48
CA ARG A 162 1.84 11.23 -19.78
C ARG A 162 2.19 11.47 -18.31
N ASN A 163 1.26 11.14 -17.42
CA ASN A 163 1.40 11.24 -15.96
C ASN A 163 2.30 10.12 -15.41
N LYS A 164 3.47 9.98 -16.02
CA LYS A 164 4.46 8.95 -15.71
C LYS A 164 5.17 9.32 -14.43
N TRP A 165 5.49 8.31 -13.64
CA TRP A 165 6.40 8.45 -12.52
C TRP A 165 7.51 7.41 -12.60
N ILE A 166 8.65 7.75 -11.99
CA ILE A 166 9.81 6.86 -11.90
C ILE A 166 10.34 6.93 -10.46
N SER A 167 10.68 5.78 -9.90
CA SER A 167 11.52 5.69 -8.72
C SER A 167 12.76 4.86 -9.02
N ARG A 168 13.90 5.31 -8.48
CA ARG A 168 15.18 4.62 -8.60
C ARG A 168 15.82 4.58 -7.23
N ILE A 169 16.21 3.38 -6.83
CA ILE A 169 16.89 3.11 -5.57
C ILE A 169 18.25 2.51 -5.92
N ASP A 170 19.27 3.09 -5.32
CA ASP A 170 20.64 2.60 -5.50
C ASP A 170 20.79 1.21 -4.87
N GLY A 171 21.48 0.32 -5.57
CA GLY A 171 21.72 -1.05 -5.14
C GLY A 171 22.90 -1.19 -4.19
N THR A 172 23.30 -0.13 -3.49
CA THR A 172 24.52 -0.10 -2.65
C THR A 172 24.26 -0.35 -1.17
N VAL A 173 22.99 -0.54 -0.78
CA VAL A 173 22.59 -0.74 0.62
C VAL A 173 21.92 -2.12 0.76
N PRO A 174 22.37 -2.96 1.71
CA PRO A 174 21.72 -4.21 2.02
C PRO A 174 20.23 -3.97 2.29
N THR A 175 19.36 -4.70 1.59
CA THR A 175 17.91 -4.57 1.74
C THR A 175 17.31 -5.96 1.79
N VAL A 176 16.36 -6.18 2.70
CA VAL A 176 15.55 -7.41 2.69
C VAL A 176 14.55 -7.30 1.53
N TYR A 177 14.54 -8.31 0.67
CA TYR A 177 13.65 -8.37 -0.49
C TYR A 177 12.40 -9.16 -0.18
N THR A 178 11.28 -8.72 -0.73
CA THR A 178 9.99 -9.39 -0.60
C THR A 178 9.51 -9.86 -1.98
N ARG A 179 8.32 -10.47 -2.05
CA ARG A 179 7.65 -10.90 -3.28
C ARG A 179 6.89 -9.76 -3.97
N GLU A 180 6.38 -8.81 -3.19
CA GLU A 180 5.42 -7.79 -3.62
C GLU A 180 5.78 -6.40 -3.11
N TYR A 181 5.54 -5.39 -3.95
CA TYR A 181 5.72 -3.99 -3.58
C TYR A 181 4.42 -3.24 -3.75
N ARG A 182 4.03 -2.45 -2.74
CA ARG A 182 2.83 -1.61 -2.77
C ARG A 182 3.19 -0.18 -3.12
N ALA A 183 2.60 0.34 -4.19
CA ALA A 183 2.58 1.75 -4.51
C ALA A 183 1.29 2.38 -3.98
N VAL A 184 1.37 3.55 -3.35
CA VAL A 184 0.19 4.25 -2.82
C VAL A 184 0.24 5.73 -3.16
N ALA A 185 -0.87 6.27 -3.66
CA ALA A 185 -1.00 7.68 -3.98
C ALA A 185 -1.22 8.53 -2.73
N SER A 186 -0.69 9.76 -2.75
CA SER A 186 -0.92 10.77 -1.69
C SER A 186 -2.39 11.18 -1.48
N THR A 187 -3.28 10.82 -2.41
CA THR A 187 -4.74 11.03 -2.27
C THR A 187 -5.42 9.96 -1.42
N GLY A 188 -4.71 8.90 -1.05
CA GLY A 188 -5.24 7.77 -0.29
C GLY A 188 -6.01 6.78 -1.16
N THR A 189 -6.61 5.78 -0.50
CA THR A 189 -7.35 4.72 -1.17
C THR A 189 -8.86 4.96 -1.11
N VAL A 190 -9.58 4.53 -2.15
CA VAL A 190 -11.04 4.62 -2.23
C VAL A 190 -11.57 3.36 -2.90
N VAL A 191 -12.53 2.70 -2.27
CA VAL A 191 -13.26 1.58 -2.92
C VAL A 191 -14.30 2.15 -3.87
N THR A 192 -14.14 1.82 -5.15
CA THR A 192 -15.06 2.23 -6.23
C THR A 192 -16.39 1.47 -6.16
N ARG A 193 -17.39 1.90 -6.94
CA ARG A 193 -18.67 1.16 -7.03
C ARG A 193 -18.51 -0.22 -7.67
N ASN A 194 -17.37 -0.45 -8.33
CA ASN A 194 -16.99 -1.73 -8.92
C ASN A 194 -16.24 -2.65 -7.95
N GLY A 195 -16.02 -2.24 -6.69
CA GLY A 195 -15.26 -3.01 -5.70
C GLY A 195 -13.74 -2.91 -5.84
N ILE A 196 -13.23 -2.15 -6.81
CA ILE A 196 -11.80 -1.92 -7.02
C ILE A 196 -11.29 -0.93 -5.97
N VAL A 197 -10.16 -1.22 -5.34
CA VAL A 197 -9.49 -0.30 -4.41
C VAL A 197 -8.58 0.64 -5.21
N ALA A 198 -9.09 1.82 -5.54
CA ALA A 198 -8.28 2.86 -6.18
C ALA A 198 -7.29 3.46 -5.17
N GLY A 199 -6.25 4.12 -5.68
CA GLY A 199 -5.25 4.83 -4.87
C GLY A 199 -4.05 3.99 -4.47
N GLN A 200 -4.07 2.68 -4.71
CA GLN A 200 -2.96 1.78 -4.48
C GLN A 200 -2.68 0.90 -5.70
N TYR A 201 -1.49 0.33 -5.75
CA TYR A 201 -1.18 -0.78 -6.63
C TYR A 201 -0.16 -1.74 -6.01
N VAL A 202 -0.47 -3.04 -5.87
CA VAL A 202 0.49 -4.07 -5.48
C VAL A 202 1.13 -4.65 -6.74
N SER A 203 2.39 -4.30 -6.98
CA SER A 203 3.16 -4.87 -8.07
C SER A 203 3.75 -6.21 -7.65
N PRO A 204 3.49 -7.28 -8.41
CA PRO A 204 4.41 -8.40 -8.39
C PRO A 204 5.76 -7.96 -8.93
N ILE A 205 6.83 -8.62 -8.50
CA ILE A 205 8.16 -8.36 -9.04
C ILE A 205 8.26 -9.02 -10.41
N LEU A 206 8.66 -8.24 -11.41
CA LEU A 206 8.83 -8.75 -12.76
C LEU A 206 10.19 -9.44 -12.89
N GLU A 207 11.22 -8.85 -12.29
CA GLU A 207 12.58 -9.36 -12.36
C GLU A 207 13.40 -8.96 -11.12
N TRP A 208 14.09 -9.95 -10.56
CA TRP A 208 15.18 -9.73 -9.61
C TRP A 208 16.50 -9.88 -10.36
N ILE A 209 17.29 -8.82 -10.36
CA ILE A 209 18.58 -8.79 -11.04
C ILE A 209 19.65 -9.13 -9.99
N GLN A 210 20.19 -10.35 -10.09
CA GLN A 210 21.29 -10.80 -9.26
C GLN A 210 22.58 -10.03 -9.59
N PRO A 211 23.55 -9.96 -8.65
CA PRO A 211 24.83 -9.32 -8.93
C PRO A 211 25.54 -9.94 -10.12
N GLU A 212 26.12 -9.09 -10.97
CA GLU A 212 26.90 -9.49 -12.14
C GLU A 212 28.40 -9.37 -11.85
N LEU A 213 29.21 -10.16 -12.55
CA LEU A 213 30.67 -10.09 -12.42
C LEU A 213 31.24 -8.83 -13.07
N LEU A 214 32.01 -8.06 -12.31
CA LEU A 214 32.75 -6.89 -12.82
C LEU A 214 33.91 -7.28 -13.75
N VAL A 215 34.58 -8.41 -13.46
CA VAL A 215 35.82 -8.81 -14.15
C VAL A 215 35.58 -10.09 -14.96
N PRO A 216 35.61 -10.02 -16.30
CA PRO A 216 35.47 -11.19 -17.15
C PRO A 216 36.50 -12.27 -16.82
N GLY A 217 36.06 -13.53 -16.78
CA GLY A 217 36.92 -14.69 -16.50
C GLY A 217 37.11 -15.04 -15.02
N SER A 218 36.54 -14.26 -14.09
CA SER A 218 36.47 -14.61 -12.67
C SER A 218 35.39 -15.66 -12.40
N GLU A 219 35.43 -16.29 -11.22
CA GLU A 219 34.40 -17.24 -10.80
C GLU A 219 33.03 -16.54 -10.65
N PRO A 220 31.92 -17.14 -11.13
CA PRO A 220 30.57 -16.57 -10.97
C PRO A 220 30.23 -16.23 -9.52
N LEU A 221 29.55 -15.10 -9.33
CA LEU A 221 29.04 -14.71 -8.02
C LEU A 221 27.90 -15.62 -7.59
N ILE A 222 27.84 -15.88 -6.29
CA ILE A 222 26.74 -16.62 -5.68
C ILE A 222 25.49 -15.73 -5.68
N HIS A 223 24.35 -16.28 -6.07
CA HIS A 223 23.06 -15.58 -5.96
C HIS A 223 22.63 -15.41 -4.50
N GLU A 224 22.15 -14.23 -4.14
CA GLU A 224 21.95 -13.79 -2.75
C GLU A 224 20.55 -14.17 -2.20
N PHE A 225 20.15 -15.43 -2.33
CA PHE A 225 18.81 -15.91 -1.92
C PHE A 225 18.49 -15.70 -0.43
N SER A 226 19.50 -15.61 0.43
CA SER A 226 19.37 -15.34 1.87
C SER A 226 18.72 -13.99 2.18
N GLN A 227 18.71 -13.05 1.24
CA GLN A 227 18.13 -11.72 1.42
C GLN A 227 16.62 -11.68 1.09
N PHE A 228 16.06 -12.77 0.58
CA PHE A 228 14.66 -12.85 0.16
C PHE A 228 13.81 -13.41 1.31
N SER A 229 13.02 -12.54 1.95
CA SER A 229 12.23 -12.90 3.13
C SER A 229 11.23 -14.02 2.85
N HIS A 230 10.53 -13.95 1.71
CA HIS A 230 9.56 -14.97 1.32
C HIS A 230 10.18 -16.34 1.01
N ILE A 231 11.48 -16.41 0.73
CA ILE A 231 12.20 -17.67 0.46
C ILE A 231 12.84 -18.21 1.73
N THR A 232 13.37 -17.33 2.58
CA THR A 232 14.04 -17.69 3.84
C THR A 232 13.05 -17.91 5.00
N LYS A 233 11.88 -17.27 4.95
CA LYS A 233 10.84 -17.37 5.97
C LYS A 233 9.63 -18.21 5.53
N GLY A 234 9.42 -18.34 4.23
CA GLY A 234 8.18 -18.89 3.68
C GLY A 234 7.06 -17.85 3.61
N VAL A 235 5.85 -18.33 3.29
CA VAL A 235 4.61 -17.55 3.19
C VAL A 235 3.47 -18.34 3.83
N GLY A 236 2.54 -17.67 4.49
CA GLY A 236 1.37 -18.36 5.05
C GLY A 236 0.70 -17.59 6.18
N PRO A 237 -0.41 -18.12 6.74
CA PRO A 237 -1.21 -19.19 6.15
C PRO A 237 -2.01 -18.70 4.93
N ASP A 238 -2.32 -19.59 3.98
CA ASP A 238 -3.30 -19.31 2.93
C ASP A 238 -4.75 -19.43 3.45
N GLU A 239 -5.73 -19.29 2.56
CA GLU A 239 -7.16 -19.39 2.89
C GLU A 239 -7.56 -20.74 3.51
N ASP A 240 -6.80 -21.79 3.20
CA ASP A 240 -6.98 -23.16 3.70
C ASP A 240 -6.18 -23.42 4.99
N GLY A 241 -5.45 -22.43 5.50
CA GLY A 241 -4.62 -22.55 6.70
C GLY A 241 -3.23 -23.13 6.45
N ASN A 242 -2.82 -23.32 5.19
CA ASN A 242 -1.52 -23.91 4.86
C ASN A 242 -0.41 -22.88 5.01
N ILE A 243 0.64 -23.26 5.74
CA ILE A 243 1.88 -22.49 5.84
C ILE A 243 2.92 -23.12 4.91
N PHE A 244 3.38 -22.35 3.93
CA PHE A 244 4.45 -22.75 3.04
C PHE A 244 5.78 -22.30 3.63
N GLY A 245 6.56 -23.25 4.13
CA GLY A 245 7.88 -22.96 4.70
C GLY A 245 8.92 -22.49 3.67
N PRO A 246 10.15 -22.23 4.16
CA PRO A 246 11.29 -21.95 3.29
C PRO A 246 11.54 -23.08 2.27
N LEU A 247 12.28 -22.77 1.20
CA LEU A 247 12.69 -23.80 0.24
C LEU A 247 13.50 -24.91 0.95
N ASP A 248 13.11 -26.17 0.73
CA ASP A 248 13.82 -27.36 1.21
C ASP A 248 14.12 -28.31 0.04
N PRO A 249 15.40 -28.55 -0.32
CA PRO A 249 16.59 -27.95 0.29
C PRO A 249 16.77 -26.47 -0.08
N PHE A 250 17.34 -25.69 0.84
CA PHE A 250 17.65 -24.27 0.56
C PHE A 250 18.84 -24.14 -0.41
N PRO A 251 18.78 -23.26 -1.42
CA PRO A 251 19.79 -23.19 -2.48
C PRO A 251 21.16 -22.63 -2.06
N GLN A 252 21.35 -22.26 -0.78
CA GLN A 252 22.63 -21.77 -0.25
C GLN A 252 23.00 -22.50 1.06
N SER A 253 24.26 -22.89 1.20
CA SER A 253 24.77 -23.52 2.42
C SER A 253 25.01 -22.50 3.54
N GLY A 254 24.79 -22.90 4.79
CA GLY A 254 25.08 -22.05 5.97
C GLY A 254 24.05 -20.94 6.24
N VAL A 255 22.97 -20.87 5.46
CA VAL A 255 21.87 -19.92 5.69
C VAL A 255 20.89 -20.51 6.70
N ALA A 256 20.64 -19.79 7.79
CA ALA A 256 19.57 -20.12 8.71
C ALA A 256 18.22 -19.75 8.08
N VAL A 257 17.33 -20.73 7.93
CA VAL A 257 15.97 -20.55 7.44
C VAL A 257 14.97 -20.65 8.59
N PHE A 258 13.80 -20.03 8.43
CA PHE A 258 12.75 -20.04 9.43
C PHE A 258 12.19 -21.45 9.67
N ASP A 259 11.99 -21.80 10.94
CA ASP A 259 11.38 -23.06 11.33
C ASP A 259 9.86 -22.89 11.46
N ILE A 260 9.12 -23.40 10.48
CA ILE A 260 7.65 -23.33 10.47
C ILE A 260 7.00 -24.08 11.64
N SER A 261 7.69 -25.01 12.29
CA SER A 261 7.15 -25.72 13.46
C SER A 261 6.98 -24.79 14.68
N THR A 262 7.59 -23.60 14.64
CA THR A 262 7.40 -22.55 15.65
C THR A 262 6.08 -21.79 15.50
N CYS A 263 5.40 -21.91 14.35
CA CYS A 263 4.07 -21.34 14.19
C CYS A 263 3.05 -22.14 15.01
N SER A 264 2.13 -21.44 15.67
CA SER A 264 0.97 -22.12 16.27
C SER A 264 0.19 -22.82 15.15
N PRO A 265 -0.34 -24.04 15.38
CA PRO A 265 -1.16 -24.71 14.38
C PRO A 265 -2.27 -23.75 13.95
N ALA A 266 -2.39 -23.50 12.64
CA ALA A 266 -3.58 -22.86 12.11
C ALA A 266 -4.76 -23.73 12.59
N THR A 267 -5.57 -23.18 13.49
CA THR A 267 -6.77 -23.90 13.91
C THR A 267 -7.63 -23.94 12.66
N PRO A 268 -7.97 -25.11 12.10
CA PRO A 268 -8.84 -25.16 10.93
C PRO A 268 -10.05 -24.30 11.25
N THR A 269 -10.26 -23.26 10.43
CA THR A 269 -11.37 -22.33 10.62
C THR A 269 -12.63 -23.17 10.60
N ASP A 270 -13.35 -23.24 11.72
CA ASP A 270 -14.65 -23.90 11.74
C ASP A 270 -15.54 -23.10 10.77
N PRO A 271 -15.97 -23.67 9.64
CA PRO A 271 -16.78 -22.94 8.66
C PRO A 271 -18.13 -22.51 9.23
N GLN A 272 -18.52 -23.01 10.41
CA GLN A 272 -19.73 -22.64 11.16
C GLN A 272 -19.46 -21.59 12.25
N THR A 273 -18.21 -21.18 12.47
CA THR A 273 -17.88 -20.08 13.39
C THR A 273 -17.67 -18.78 12.61
N PRO A 274 -18.33 -17.66 13.01
CA PRO A 274 -18.04 -16.37 12.41
C PRO A 274 -16.56 -16.00 12.56
N GLN A 275 -15.97 -15.32 11.57
CA GLN A 275 -14.61 -14.81 11.59
C GLN A 275 -14.65 -13.27 11.58
N PRO A 276 -14.76 -12.63 12.75
CA PRO A 276 -14.79 -11.18 12.84
C PRO A 276 -13.48 -10.58 12.38
N HIS A 277 -13.57 -9.37 11.86
CA HIS A 277 -12.44 -8.53 11.55
C HIS A 277 -12.75 -7.11 11.95
N VAL A 278 -11.73 -6.38 12.42
CA VAL A 278 -11.87 -5.02 12.94
C VAL A 278 -10.97 -4.09 12.15
N ASP A 279 -11.60 -3.08 11.56
CA ASP A 279 -10.95 -1.93 10.96
C ASP A 279 -11.08 -0.74 11.92
N ALA A 280 -9.97 -0.13 12.33
CA ALA A 280 -9.99 1.12 13.08
C ALA A 280 -9.84 2.31 12.13
N ASN A 281 -10.87 3.15 12.04
CA ASN A 281 -10.91 4.32 11.16
C ASN A 281 -10.73 5.61 11.96
N ILE A 282 -9.66 6.35 11.72
CA ILE A 282 -9.47 7.69 12.31
C ILE A 282 -9.68 8.78 11.26
N LYS A 283 -10.39 9.85 11.64
CA LYS A 283 -10.57 11.00 10.76
C LYS A 283 -9.28 11.82 10.72
N ILE A 284 -8.74 12.01 9.53
CA ILE A 284 -7.36 12.52 9.33
C ILE A 284 -7.30 13.96 8.79
N GLY A 285 -8.45 14.52 8.37
CA GLY A 285 -8.56 15.91 7.93
C GLY A 285 -10.00 16.44 7.86
N THR A 286 -10.15 17.68 7.38
CA THR A 286 -11.46 18.36 7.26
C THR A 286 -12.33 17.80 6.12
N SER A 287 -11.71 17.22 5.08
CA SER A 287 -12.36 16.73 3.85
C SER A 287 -13.01 15.34 3.96
N GLY A 288 -13.18 14.80 5.17
CA GLY A 288 -13.84 13.50 5.38
C GLY A 288 -12.97 12.26 5.12
N SER A 289 -11.67 12.42 4.83
CA SER A 289 -10.72 11.31 4.70
C SER A 289 -10.59 10.54 6.01
N THR A 290 -10.53 9.21 5.90
CA THR A 290 -10.33 8.26 7.01
C THR A 290 -9.15 7.36 6.71
N ALA A 291 -8.26 7.13 7.67
CA ALA A 291 -7.28 6.05 7.57
C ALA A 291 -7.79 4.83 8.32
N THR A 292 -7.63 3.66 7.68
CA THR A 292 -7.97 2.36 8.25
C THR A 292 -6.70 1.69 8.76
N VAL A 293 -6.73 1.28 10.02
CA VAL A 293 -5.64 0.58 10.71
C VAL A 293 -6.16 -0.76 11.19
N THR A 294 -5.44 -1.84 10.87
CA THR A 294 -5.86 -3.21 11.14
C THR A 294 -5.27 -3.81 12.41
N ASP A 295 -4.17 -3.26 12.95
CA ASP A 295 -3.51 -3.80 14.15
C ASP A 295 -3.52 -2.81 15.34
N HIS A 296 -2.77 -1.71 15.20
CA HIS A 296 -2.43 -0.85 16.34
C HIS A 296 -2.58 0.64 16.00
N LEU A 297 -3.55 1.31 16.63
CA LEU A 297 -3.82 2.74 16.41
C LEU A 297 -3.31 3.59 17.59
N TYR A 298 -2.53 4.62 17.30
CA TYR A 298 -2.08 5.61 18.30
C TYR A 298 -2.97 6.87 18.23
N VAL A 299 -3.58 7.25 19.35
CA VAL A 299 -4.49 8.41 19.43
C VAL A 299 -4.19 9.30 20.63
N ARG A 300 -4.68 10.53 20.58
CA ARG A 300 -4.73 11.49 21.69
C ARG A 300 -6.17 11.66 22.19
N SER A 301 -6.33 12.24 23.37
CA SER A 301 -7.64 12.36 24.03
C SER A 301 -8.64 13.22 23.27
N ASP A 302 -8.18 14.13 22.42
CA ASP A 302 -9.05 15.00 21.63
C ASP A 302 -9.47 14.38 20.28
N ASP A 303 -8.95 13.21 19.92
CA ASP A 303 -9.27 12.50 18.69
C ASP A 303 -10.61 11.77 18.74
N THR A 304 -11.23 11.63 17.57
CA THR A 304 -12.40 10.78 17.39
C THR A 304 -12.10 9.77 16.30
N PHE A 305 -12.36 8.51 16.61
CA PHE A 305 -12.13 7.38 15.71
C PHE A 305 -13.34 6.44 15.73
N VAL A 306 -13.45 5.61 14.70
CA VAL A 306 -14.57 4.71 14.46
C VAL A 306 -14.01 3.31 14.25
N LEU A 307 -14.38 2.36 15.10
CA LEU A 307 -14.13 0.94 14.84
C LEU A 307 -15.25 0.43 13.92
N LYS A 308 -14.89 -0.34 12.91
CA LYS A 308 -15.80 -0.99 11.98
C LYS A 308 -15.55 -2.49 12.01
N GLY A 309 -16.61 -3.25 12.19
CA GLY A 309 -16.62 -4.69 12.19
C GLY A 309 -17.00 -5.23 10.82
N SER A 310 -16.32 -6.27 10.38
CA SER A 310 -16.69 -7.08 9.24
C SER A 310 -16.60 -8.57 9.58
N GLN A 311 -17.17 -9.40 8.70
CA GLN A 311 -17.23 -10.86 8.82
C GLN A 311 -16.55 -11.42 7.58
N LEU A 312 -15.44 -12.14 7.76
CA LEU A 312 -14.54 -12.53 6.66
C LEU A 312 -14.66 -13.98 6.22
N ASN A 313 -15.59 -14.76 6.77
CA ASN A 313 -15.65 -16.19 6.48
C ASN A 313 -15.88 -16.43 4.96
N PRO A 314 -15.04 -17.23 4.27
CA PRO A 314 -15.21 -17.55 2.85
C PRO A 314 -16.44 -18.43 2.57
N SER A 315 -17.06 -18.99 3.62
CA SER A 315 -18.21 -19.88 3.53
C SER A 315 -19.53 -19.14 3.30
N THR A 316 -20.36 -19.67 2.39
CA THR A 316 -21.73 -19.19 2.14
C THR A 316 -22.71 -19.47 3.28
N VAL A 317 -22.28 -20.21 4.32
CA VAL A 317 -23.09 -20.63 5.48
C VAL A 317 -23.79 -19.47 6.18
N PHE A 318 -23.22 -18.26 6.17
CA PHE A 318 -23.80 -17.09 6.83
C PHE A 318 -24.58 -16.15 5.89
N ALA A 319 -24.70 -16.45 4.60
CA ALA A 319 -25.33 -15.54 3.63
C ALA A 319 -26.79 -15.21 3.97
N ASN A 320 -27.48 -16.10 4.69
CA ASN A 320 -28.86 -15.94 5.15
C ASN A 320 -29.01 -15.87 6.68
N ASP A 321 -27.90 -15.76 7.41
CA ASP A 321 -27.92 -15.78 8.87
C ASP A 321 -28.09 -14.38 9.46
N THR A 322 -28.74 -14.29 10.63
CA THR A 322 -28.85 -13.04 11.39
C THR A 322 -27.69 -12.95 12.37
N LEU A 323 -26.66 -12.21 11.98
CA LEU A 323 -25.48 -11.99 12.81
C LEU A 323 -25.72 -10.89 13.84
N THR A 324 -25.40 -11.17 15.10
CA THR A 324 -25.43 -10.18 16.19
C THR A 324 -24.01 -9.68 16.47
N TRP A 325 -23.84 -8.37 16.56
CA TRP A 325 -22.55 -7.69 16.71
C TRP A 325 -22.47 -7.01 18.07
N ARG A 326 -21.34 -7.14 18.76
CA ARG A 326 -21.14 -6.50 20.07
C ARG A 326 -19.71 -5.98 20.23
N TRP A 327 -19.62 -4.71 20.63
CA TRP A 327 -18.37 -4.04 20.97
C TRP A 327 -18.20 -3.93 22.47
N SER A 328 -17.03 -4.31 22.96
CA SER A 328 -16.64 -4.16 24.36
C SER A 328 -15.16 -3.79 24.51
N ILE A 329 -14.80 -3.30 25.69
CA ILE A 329 -13.40 -3.12 26.10
C ILE A 329 -12.98 -4.30 26.98
N VAL A 330 -11.83 -4.88 26.71
CA VAL A 330 -11.24 -5.96 27.52
C VAL A 330 -10.50 -5.33 28.69
N THR A 331 -11.25 -4.99 29.74
CA THR A 331 -10.76 -4.21 30.89
C THR A 331 -9.54 -4.80 31.58
N ALA A 332 -9.41 -6.13 31.63
CA ALA A 332 -8.28 -6.80 32.27
C ALA A 332 -6.94 -6.59 31.53
N GLU A 333 -7.01 -6.25 30.25
CA GLU A 333 -5.85 -6.08 29.35
C GLU A 333 -5.69 -4.62 28.89
N SER A 334 -6.54 -3.73 29.39
CA SER A 334 -6.57 -2.32 29.01
C SER A 334 -6.05 -1.43 30.15
N ALA A 335 -5.44 -0.30 29.80
CA ALA A 335 -5.00 0.75 30.72
C ALA A 335 -6.17 1.45 31.43
N GLY A 336 -7.40 1.26 30.95
CA GLY A 336 -8.61 1.82 31.53
C GLY A 336 -9.87 1.04 31.16
N THR A 337 -11.01 1.68 31.39
CA THR A 337 -12.36 1.11 31.22
C THR A 337 -13.21 1.95 30.28
N GLU A 338 -14.42 1.50 29.97
CA GLU A 338 -15.40 2.25 29.17
C GLU A 338 -15.71 3.64 29.77
N ALA A 339 -15.63 3.79 31.09
CA ALA A 339 -15.82 5.08 31.77
C ALA A 339 -14.73 6.12 31.47
N ASN A 340 -13.59 5.69 30.92
CA ASN A 340 -12.51 6.59 30.48
C ASN A 340 -12.77 7.14 29.06
N LEU A 341 -13.88 6.78 28.42
CA LEU A 341 -14.28 7.32 27.12
C LEU A 341 -15.29 8.46 27.32
N SER A 342 -15.04 9.61 26.71
CA SER A 342 -16.05 10.69 26.63
C SER A 342 -17.12 10.38 25.58
N THR A 343 -16.84 9.46 24.65
CA THR A 343 -17.80 8.98 23.66
C THR A 343 -17.53 7.51 23.38
N PHE A 344 -18.59 6.69 23.47
CA PHE A 344 -18.61 5.34 22.96
C PHE A 344 -20.02 5.03 22.46
N SER A 345 -20.28 5.36 21.20
CA SER A 345 -21.60 5.24 20.58
C SER A 345 -21.56 4.22 19.46
N ARG A 346 -22.45 3.23 19.52
CA ARG A 346 -22.57 2.15 18.53
C ARG A 346 -23.61 2.53 17.47
N SER A 347 -23.40 2.12 16.22
CA SER A 347 -24.41 2.28 15.16
C SER A 347 -25.66 1.43 15.45
N ALA A 348 -26.77 1.73 14.77
CA ALA A 348 -28.01 0.98 14.93
C ALA A 348 -27.88 -0.52 14.60
N ASP A 349 -26.96 -0.88 13.69
CA ASP A 349 -26.63 -2.26 13.33
C ASP A 349 -25.48 -2.85 14.16
N ASN A 350 -24.92 -2.08 15.11
CA ASN A 350 -23.74 -2.39 15.92
C ASN A 350 -22.48 -2.79 15.13
N LYS A 351 -22.46 -2.58 13.81
CA LYS A 351 -21.28 -2.85 12.98
C LYS A 351 -20.20 -1.80 13.15
N THR A 352 -20.53 -0.63 13.67
CA THR A 352 -19.54 0.39 13.97
C THR A 352 -19.68 0.92 15.39
N ALA A 353 -18.56 1.37 15.95
CA ALA A 353 -18.52 2.08 17.22
C ALA A 353 -17.66 3.34 17.07
N THR A 354 -18.19 4.49 17.43
CA THR A 354 -17.46 5.77 17.46
C THR A 354 -16.95 6.03 18.87
N LEU A 355 -15.66 6.36 18.98
CA LEU A 355 -14.95 6.49 20.25
C LEU A 355 -14.21 7.82 20.35
N LYS A 356 -14.13 8.32 21.58
CA LYS A 356 -13.26 9.42 21.99
C LYS A 356 -12.86 9.23 23.46
N PHE A 357 -11.58 9.34 23.75
CA PHE A 357 -11.07 9.27 25.11
C PHE A 357 -11.41 10.54 25.89
N ALA A 358 -11.73 10.41 27.18
CA ALA A 358 -11.80 11.57 28.06
C ALA A 358 -10.40 12.18 28.27
N SER A 359 -10.31 13.48 28.53
CA SER A 359 -9.02 14.14 28.84
C SER A 359 -8.36 13.62 30.11
N SER A 360 -9.12 12.94 30.98
CA SER A 360 -8.64 12.29 32.21
C SER A 360 -8.31 10.80 32.05
N ALA A 361 -8.45 10.24 30.84
CA ALA A 361 -8.18 8.84 30.60
C ALA A 361 -6.69 8.49 30.83
N PRO A 362 -6.36 7.38 31.52
CA PRO A 362 -4.99 6.91 31.66
C PRO A 362 -4.35 6.64 30.30
N THR A 363 -3.10 7.06 30.11
CA THR A 363 -2.34 6.69 28.91
C THR A 363 -1.95 5.22 28.94
N GLY A 364 -1.95 4.58 27.78
CA GLY A 364 -1.59 3.18 27.61
C GLY A 364 -2.48 2.50 26.56
N ASP A 365 -2.39 1.18 26.49
CA ASP A 365 -3.09 0.37 25.51
C ASP A 365 -4.51 0.06 25.97
N TYR A 366 -5.47 0.17 25.06
CA TYR A 366 -6.87 -0.16 25.25
C TYR A 366 -7.25 -1.23 24.23
N LEU A 367 -7.63 -2.41 24.70
CA LEU A 367 -8.00 -3.53 23.86
C LEU A 367 -9.52 -3.54 23.66
N PHE A 368 -9.95 -3.34 22.43
CA PHE A 368 -11.36 -3.41 22.06
C PHE A 368 -11.66 -4.73 21.37
N ARG A 369 -12.73 -5.39 21.81
CA ARG A 369 -13.18 -6.68 21.28
C ARG A 369 -14.49 -6.52 20.52
N LEU A 370 -14.50 -7.05 19.30
CA LEU A 370 -15.69 -7.34 18.53
C LEU A 370 -16.09 -8.80 18.69
N GLU A 371 -17.32 -9.04 19.12
CA GLU A 371 -17.97 -10.34 19.12
C GLU A 371 -19.01 -10.39 17.98
N ILE A 372 -18.94 -11.43 17.14
CA ILE A 372 -19.99 -11.74 16.16
C ILE A 372 -20.57 -13.10 16.52
N THR A 373 -21.87 -13.13 16.79
CA THR A 373 -22.61 -14.36 17.08
C THR A 373 -23.55 -14.72 15.95
N SER A 374 -23.42 -15.95 15.46
CA SER A 374 -24.38 -16.60 14.57
C SER A 374 -25.47 -17.26 15.41
N GLN A 375 -26.72 -16.81 15.23
CA GLN A 375 -27.84 -17.42 15.94
C GLN A 375 -28.18 -18.80 15.37
N SER A 376 -28.10 -18.97 14.04
CA SER A 376 -28.42 -20.26 13.41
C SER A 376 -27.37 -21.34 13.68
N GLN A 377 -26.08 -20.97 13.78
CA GLN A 377 -25.01 -21.93 14.07
C GLN A 377 -24.72 -22.06 15.58
N ASN A 378 -25.24 -21.16 16.41
CA ASN A 378 -24.94 -21.08 17.85
C ASN A 378 -23.42 -21.02 18.12
N ARG A 379 -22.72 -20.22 17.31
CA ARG A 379 -21.26 -20.00 17.39
C ARG A 379 -20.95 -18.53 17.49
N THR A 380 -19.89 -18.21 18.22
CA THR A 380 -19.39 -16.85 18.38
C THR A 380 -17.93 -16.80 17.97
N GLY A 381 -17.60 -15.85 17.10
CA GLY A 381 -16.23 -15.46 16.81
C GLY A 381 -15.87 -14.16 17.51
N THR A 382 -14.58 -13.95 17.75
CA THR A 382 -14.03 -12.72 18.33
C THR A 382 -12.89 -12.16 17.49
N ALA A 383 -12.77 -10.83 17.44
CA ALA A 383 -11.57 -10.15 16.97
C ALA A 383 -11.25 -8.97 17.88
N ASP A 384 -9.97 -8.74 18.11
CA ASP A 384 -9.48 -7.71 18.99
C ASP A 384 -8.69 -6.66 18.19
N VAL A 385 -8.75 -5.41 18.65
CA VAL A 385 -7.94 -4.30 18.14
C VAL A 385 -7.35 -3.51 19.30
N THR A 386 -6.07 -3.17 19.19
CA THR A 386 -5.36 -2.42 20.23
C THR A 386 -5.27 -0.95 19.84
N ILE A 387 -5.70 -0.08 20.76
CA ILE A 387 -5.63 1.38 20.60
C ILE A 387 -4.80 1.96 21.73
N THR A 388 -3.67 2.61 21.43
CA THR A 388 -2.87 3.30 22.44
C THR A 388 -3.30 4.75 22.57
N LEU A 389 -3.77 5.12 23.76
CA LEU A 389 -3.86 6.51 24.16
C LEU A 389 -2.48 6.96 24.65
N PHE A 390 -1.83 7.88 23.95
CA PHE A 390 -0.54 8.42 24.36
C PHE A 390 -0.63 9.92 24.66
N SER A 391 0.10 10.37 25.68
CA SER A 391 0.37 11.78 25.95
C SER A 391 1.85 12.13 25.75
N GLY A 392 2.64 11.18 25.23
CA GLY A 392 4.08 11.32 25.00
C GLY A 392 4.41 12.28 23.85
N ALA A 393 5.70 12.59 23.74
CA ALA A 393 6.22 13.34 22.60
C ALA A 393 5.94 12.58 21.28
N ASP A 394 5.70 13.34 20.22
CA ASP A 394 5.68 12.78 18.87
C ASP A 394 7.09 12.31 18.50
N THR A 395 7.20 11.09 17.97
CA THR A 395 8.45 10.51 17.51
C THR A 395 8.42 10.42 15.99
N VAL A 396 9.37 11.07 15.34
CA VAL A 396 9.49 11.08 13.88
C VAL A 396 10.72 10.29 13.46
N THR A 397 10.56 9.42 12.47
CA THR A 397 11.64 8.62 11.88
C THR A 397 11.74 8.91 10.39
N VAL A 398 12.97 9.03 9.87
CA VAL A 398 13.21 9.20 8.42
C VAL A 398 13.41 7.82 7.80
N GLN A 399 12.33 7.26 7.23
CA GLN A 399 12.30 5.89 6.73
C GLN A 399 13.07 5.68 5.42
N ALA A 400 13.08 6.66 4.51
CA ALA A 400 13.79 6.56 3.24
C ALA A 400 14.26 7.92 2.76
N VAL A 401 15.46 7.96 2.17
CA VAL A 401 15.99 9.13 1.43
C VAL A 401 16.63 8.64 0.14
N THR A 402 16.07 9.05 -1.00
CA THR A 402 16.59 8.77 -2.33
C THR A 402 17.10 10.05 -2.98
N TRP A 403 18.19 9.98 -3.74
CA TRP A 403 18.65 11.11 -4.56
C TRP A 403 19.17 10.65 -5.91
N THR A 404 18.74 11.31 -6.98
CA THR A 404 19.21 11.01 -8.34
C THR A 404 19.88 12.23 -8.94
N SER A 405 21.05 12.05 -9.58
CA SER A 405 21.82 13.18 -10.13
C SER A 405 21.27 13.76 -11.45
N SER A 406 20.16 13.24 -11.97
CA SER A 406 19.58 13.72 -13.23
C SER A 406 18.88 15.07 -13.06
N GLN A 407 18.96 15.94 -14.09
CA GLN A 407 18.25 17.23 -14.16
C GLN A 407 18.47 18.16 -12.93
N SER A 408 19.73 18.38 -12.55
CA SER A 408 20.14 19.21 -11.39
C SER A 408 19.85 18.59 -10.02
N GLY A 409 19.64 17.28 -9.95
CA GLY A 409 19.47 16.55 -8.70
C GLY A 409 18.01 16.51 -8.25
N THR A 410 17.50 15.34 -7.89
CA THR A 410 16.13 15.17 -7.39
C THR A 410 16.14 14.32 -6.14
N ILE A 411 15.53 14.81 -5.06
CA ILE A 411 15.44 14.14 -3.76
C ILE A 411 14.04 13.55 -3.56
N GLY A 412 13.95 12.37 -2.97
CA GLY A 412 12.73 11.78 -2.43
C GLY A 412 12.92 11.43 -0.96
N VAL A 413 11.94 11.73 -0.11
CA VAL A 413 12.02 11.51 1.34
C VAL A 413 10.71 10.92 1.84
N THR A 414 10.80 9.85 2.65
CA THR A 414 9.67 9.31 3.40
C THR A 414 9.97 9.40 4.89
N CYS A 415 9.00 9.91 5.66
CA CYS A 415 9.08 10.06 7.10
C CYS A 415 7.83 9.52 7.77
N VAL A 416 7.98 8.93 8.96
CA VAL A 416 6.86 8.37 9.72
C VAL A 416 6.82 9.00 11.10
N SER A 417 5.64 9.49 11.48
CA SER A 417 5.28 9.83 12.85
C SER A 417 4.56 8.65 13.48
N ASN A 418 4.74 8.46 14.79
CA ASN A 418 3.93 7.51 15.57
C ASN A 418 2.47 7.97 15.74
N TYR A 419 2.10 9.17 15.27
CA TYR A 419 0.76 9.70 15.34
C TYR A 419 0.13 9.80 13.95
N LEU A 420 -1.12 9.33 13.82
CA LEU A 420 -1.74 9.10 12.52
C LEU A 420 -2.64 10.25 12.05
N VAL A 421 -2.93 11.25 12.89
CA VAL A 421 -3.86 12.34 12.53
C VAL A 421 -3.12 13.42 11.73
N ASP A 422 -3.08 13.26 10.41
CA ASP A 422 -2.25 14.10 9.53
C ASP A 422 -2.41 15.60 9.75
N SER A 423 -3.66 16.06 9.85
CA SER A 423 -3.99 17.48 10.04
C SER A 423 -3.42 18.10 11.32
N LYS A 424 -3.13 17.27 12.33
CA LYS A 424 -2.48 17.71 13.58
C LYS A 424 -0.97 17.49 13.55
N VAL A 425 -0.52 16.39 12.93
CA VAL A 425 0.90 16.06 12.81
C VAL A 425 1.62 17.13 11.99
N GLY A 426 1.15 17.38 10.75
CA GLY A 426 1.81 18.23 9.75
C GLY A 426 3.31 17.98 9.63
N MET A 427 3.78 17.36 8.55
CA MET A 427 5.22 17.08 8.42
C MET A 427 5.95 18.09 7.54
N THR A 428 7.16 18.46 7.96
CA THR A 428 8.11 19.23 7.17
C THR A 428 9.41 18.46 7.00
N VAL A 429 10.09 18.72 5.88
CA VAL A 429 11.41 18.18 5.59
C VAL A 429 12.39 19.33 5.36
N THR A 430 13.55 19.24 6.00
CA THR A 430 14.68 20.15 5.85
C THR A 430 15.82 19.43 5.14
N TYR A 431 16.30 20.02 4.05
CA TYR A 431 17.35 19.46 3.18
C TYR A 431 18.18 20.59 2.55
N PRO A 432 19.43 20.33 2.14
CA PRO A 432 20.23 21.31 1.40
C PRO A 432 19.73 21.46 -0.04
N GLY A 433 19.35 22.68 -0.45
CA GLY A 433 19.01 23.06 -1.81
C GLY A 433 20.02 24.03 -2.43
N ASP A 434 19.77 24.45 -3.67
CA ASP A 434 20.68 25.31 -4.46
C ASP A 434 20.94 26.69 -3.84
N GLY A 435 20.11 27.13 -2.89
CA GLY A 435 20.24 28.41 -2.16
C GLY A 435 20.62 28.27 -0.68
N GLY A 436 21.06 27.09 -0.23
CA GLY A 436 21.32 26.78 1.19
C GLY A 436 20.31 25.79 1.76
N VAL A 437 20.04 25.84 3.06
CA VAL A 437 19.10 24.91 3.71
C VAL A 437 17.66 25.33 3.39
N THR A 438 16.87 24.40 2.85
CA THR A 438 15.45 24.60 2.51
C THR A 438 14.58 23.74 3.41
N THR A 439 13.46 24.28 3.89
CA THR A 439 12.41 23.53 4.56
C THR A 439 11.15 23.55 3.70
N SER A 440 10.49 22.39 3.57
CA SER A 440 9.27 22.25 2.77
C SER A 440 8.26 21.36 3.47
N ALA A 441 6.97 21.63 3.25
CA ALA A 441 5.91 20.75 3.70
C ALA A 441 5.96 19.41 2.95
N MET A 442 5.71 18.32 3.67
CA MET A 442 5.52 16.99 3.09
C MET A 442 4.02 16.71 2.93
N ALA A 443 3.67 15.77 2.06
CA ALA A 443 2.31 15.28 1.91
C ALA A 443 2.14 13.98 2.70
N ALA A 444 1.05 13.82 3.45
CA ALA A 444 0.73 12.53 4.06
C ALA A 444 0.48 11.50 2.95
N THR A 445 1.08 10.31 3.05
CA THR A 445 1.09 9.33 1.96
C THR A 445 1.20 7.88 2.46
N PRO A 446 0.10 7.10 2.38
CA PRO A 446 -1.27 7.58 2.20
C PRO A 446 -1.71 8.48 3.36
N PRO A 447 -2.73 9.34 3.16
CA PRO A 447 -3.34 10.08 4.24
C PRO A 447 -3.70 9.15 5.41
N GLY A 448 -3.28 9.54 6.61
CA GLY A 448 -3.56 8.97 7.92
C GLY A 448 -2.81 7.69 8.25
N SER A 449 -1.78 7.38 7.48
CA SER A 449 -0.83 6.31 7.79
C SER A 449 0.26 6.75 8.78
N GLY A 450 0.29 8.03 9.17
CA GLY A 450 1.44 8.61 9.87
C GLY A 450 2.69 8.71 8.97
N SER A 451 2.64 8.22 7.74
CA SER A 451 3.69 8.32 6.73
C SER A 451 3.50 9.57 5.88
N TRP A 452 4.63 10.20 5.56
CA TRP A 452 4.72 11.45 4.83
C TRP A 452 5.75 11.31 3.73
N SER A 453 5.38 11.69 2.51
CA SER A 453 6.27 11.69 1.36
C SER A 453 6.57 13.11 0.88
N PHE A 454 7.78 13.31 0.40
CA PHE A 454 8.21 14.53 -0.26
C PHE A 454 9.11 14.20 -1.43
N SER A 455 8.97 14.95 -2.52
CA SER A 455 9.89 14.89 -3.65
C SER A 455 10.03 16.24 -4.30
N THR A 456 11.25 16.63 -4.64
CA THR A 456 11.51 17.84 -5.42
C THR A 456 12.81 17.75 -6.22
N ARG A 457 12.91 18.59 -7.25
CA ARG A 457 14.04 18.70 -8.18
C ARG A 457 14.90 19.92 -7.88
N ARG A 458 16.06 20.00 -8.53
CA ARG A 458 17.06 21.08 -8.34
C ARG A 458 17.58 21.10 -6.90
N VAL A 459 18.04 19.93 -6.49
CA VAL A 459 18.53 19.68 -5.13
C VAL A 459 19.94 19.11 -5.25
N SER A 460 20.92 19.87 -4.74
CA SER A 460 22.28 19.39 -4.54
C SER A 460 22.28 18.12 -3.69
N ARG A 461 23.26 17.21 -3.91
CA ARG A 461 23.32 15.93 -3.19
C ARG A 461 23.27 16.18 -1.68
N PRO A 462 22.25 15.68 -0.96
CA PRO A 462 22.08 16.07 0.42
C PRO A 462 22.97 15.23 1.35
N GLY A 463 23.50 15.88 2.39
CA GLY A 463 24.28 15.22 3.44
C GLY A 463 23.38 14.60 4.50
N THR A 464 22.62 15.45 5.20
CA THR A 464 21.66 15.05 6.22
C THR A 464 20.29 15.63 5.87
N VAL A 465 19.27 14.80 6.00
CA VAL A 465 17.85 15.18 5.86
C VAL A 465 17.20 15.09 7.22
N THR A 466 16.38 16.08 7.55
CA THR A 466 15.64 16.15 8.80
C THR A 466 14.15 16.21 8.48
N CYS A 467 13.36 15.38 9.16
CA CYS A 467 11.91 15.53 9.20
C CYS A 467 11.48 16.04 10.56
N GLN A 468 10.55 16.99 10.57
CA GLN A 468 10.00 17.58 11.77
C GLN A 468 8.49 17.71 11.65
N SER A 469 7.77 17.23 12.67
CA SER A 469 6.33 17.41 12.77
C SER A 469 5.96 18.71 13.50
N LEU A 470 4.75 19.21 13.26
CA LEU A 470 4.17 20.33 14.02
C LEU A 470 3.96 19.99 15.51
N LEU A 471 3.97 18.71 15.86
CA LEU A 471 3.89 18.24 17.25
C LEU A 471 5.26 18.21 17.95
N GLY A 472 6.31 18.68 17.27
CA GLY A 472 7.66 18.84 17.82
C GLY A 472 8.54 17.60 17.72
N GLY A 473 8.02 16.50 17.16
CA GLY A 473 8.83 15.30 16.88
C GLY A 473 9.81 15.56 15.76
N GLN A 474 11.03 15.00 15.88
CA GLN A 474 12.08 15.20 14.89
C GLN A 474 12.85 13.90 14.65
N GLY A 475 13.14 13.62 13.39
CA GLY A 475 14.02 12.53 12.96
C GLY A 475 15.04 13.02 11.95
N THR A 476 16.23 12.44 11.95
CA THR A 476 17.27 12.75 10.97
C THR A 476 17.81 11.48 10.33
N ARG A 477 18.28 11.61 9.09
CA ARG A 477 19.04 10.55 8.42
C ARG A 477 20.14 11.15 7.58
N THR A 478 21.34 10.61 7.75
CA THR A 478 22.52 10.94 6.94
C THR A 478 22.64 9.95 5.81
N GLY A 479 22.95 10.45 4.62
CA GLY A 479 23.15 9.63 3.43
C GLY A 479 21.92 9.50 2.53
N THR A 480 22.22 9.28 1.25
CA THR A 480 21.24 9.04 0.18
C THR A 480 21.68 7.85 -0.61
N THR A 481 20.75 7.00 -1.03
CA THR A 481 20.97 6.15 -2.20
C THR A 481 21.14 7.09 -3.40
N ALA A 482 22.40 7.28 -3.84
CA ALA A 482 22.78 8.30 -4.81
C ALA A 482 23.43 7.68 -6.02
N LYS A 483 22.71 7.65 -7.15
CA LYS A 483 23.34 7.25 -8.42
C LYS A 483 23.79 8.47 -9.21
N LYS A 484 25.08 8.48 -9.53
CA LYS A 484 25.68 9.35 -10.55
C LYS A 484 25.54 8.63 -11.89
N LEU A 485 24.95 9.27 -12.90
CA LEU A 485 25.09 8.78 -14.27
C LEU A 485 26.59 8.79 -14.60
N ARG A 486 27.22 7.60 -14.66
CA ARG A 486 28.44 7.47 -15.47
C ARG A 486 27.99 7.67 -16.91
N ARG A 487 28.52 8.73 -17.51
CA ARG A 487 28.32 9.06 -18.91
C ARG A 487 29.03 8.05 -19.79
#